data_AF-A0A0U3P6E5-F1
#
_entry.id   AF-A0A0U3P6E5-F1
#
_cell.length_a   1.000
_cell.length_b   1.000
_cell.length_c   1.000
_cell.angle_alpha   90.00
_cell.angle_beta   90.00
_cell.angle_gamma   90.00
#
_symmetry.space_group_name_H-M   'P 1'
#
loop_
_entity.id
_entity.type
_entity.pdbx_description
1 polymer ?
#
loop_
_entity_poly.entity_id
_entity_poly.type
_entity_poly.pdbx_seq_one_letter_code
_entity_poly.pdbx_strand_id
1 'polypeptide(L)'
;MKSFNHDIGGYAFLGLLVATVWAVPLAVFLHRDAHGSPMELPRCDEARSLDQVREAIEVQGGSVVLGLYAATERSDGRNTDIRRCTAIAVTAERETVIGFSIGWHDRRNGIPFWAGDGLKPE
;
A
#
# COMPACT_ATOMS: atom_id res chain seq x y z
N MET A 1 48.47 42.72 21.77
CA MET A 1 47.11 42.20 21.54
C MET A 1 46.98 41.81 20.07
N LYS A 2 46.85 40.52 19.75
CA LYS A 2 46.55 40.06 18.38
C LYS A 2 45.66 38.81 18.43
N SER A 3 44.52 38.97 17.76
CA SER A 3 43.37 38.09 17.57
C SER A 3 43.66 36.57 17.58
N PHE A 4 43.08 35.86 18.54
CA PHE A 4 42.84 34.41 18.50
C PHE A 4 41.33 34.20 18.41
N ASN A 5 40.71 34.44 17.25
CA ASN A 5 39.31 34.01 17.05
C ASN A 5 38.84 34.03 15.59
N HIS A 6 39.50 33.30 14.68
CA HIS A 6 38.97 33.18 13.31
C HIS A 6 39.10 31.82 12.62
N ASP A 7 39.60 30.77 13.29
CA ASP A 7 39.86 29.51 12.58
C ASP A 7 38.94 28.34 12.99
N ILE A 8 38.28 28.42 14.16
CA ILE A 8 37.49 27.29 14.69
C ILE A 8 36.20 27.05 13.88
N GLY A 9 35.59 28.12 13.33
CA GLY A 9 34.35 28.02 12.54
C GLY A 9 34.53 27.34 11.18
N GLY A 10 35.69 27.54 10.54
CA GLY A 10 35.97 26.99 9.21
C GLY A 10 36.16 25.46 9.23
N TYR A 11 36.86 24.95 10.24
CA TYR A 11 37.11 23.50 10.37
C TYR A 11 35.85 22.71 10.78
N ALA A 12 34.98 23.30 11.58
CA ALA A 12 33.69 22.69 11.94
C ALA A 12 32.77 22.52 10.72
N PHE A 13 32.75 23.53 9.84
CA PHE A 13 31.94 23.49 8.62
C PHE A 13 32.45 22.48 7.60
N LEU A 14 33.79 22.36 7.48
CA LEU A 14 34.42 21.42 6.55
C LEU A 14 34.23 19.96 6.98
N GLY A 15 34.30 19.68 8.29
CA GLY A 15 33.99 18.35 8.83
C GLY A 15 32.54 17.91 8.57
N LEU A 16 31.60 18.85 8.67
CA LEU A 16 30.18 18.59 8.44
C LEU A 16 29.87 18.33 6.95
N LEU A 17 30.55 19.04 6.04
CA LEU A 17 30.45 18.81 4.60
C LEU A 17 31.05 17.46 4.17
N VAL A 18 32.18 17.05 4.76
CA VAL A 18 32.75 15.72 4.46
C VAL A 18 31.83 14.61 4.99
N ALA A 19 31.25 14.78 6.18
CA ALA A 19 30.31 13.79 6.73
C ALA A 19 29.05 13.61 5.86
N THR A 20 28.49 14.69 5.30
CA THR A 20 27.30 14.60 4.42
C THR A 20 27.64 13.99 3.05
N VAL A 21 28.81 14.31 2.47
CA VAL A 21 29.25 13.72 1.19
C VAL A 21 29.46 12.21 1.28
N TRP A 22 29.82 11.68 2.45
CA TRP A 22 29.96 10.22 2.66
C TRP A 22 28.65 9.53 3.09
N ALA A 23 27.73 10.24 3.74
CA ALA A 23 26.45 9.66 4.15
C ALA A 23 25.47 9.45 2.97
N VAL A 24 25.47 10.36 1.98
CA VAL A 24 24.53 10.29 0.85
C VAL A 24 24.75 9.06 -0.05
N PRO A 25 25.99 8.68 -0.45
CA PRO A 25 26.23 7.48 -1.24
C PRO A 25 25.80 6.19 -0.53
N LEU A 26 25.99 6.11 0.79
CA LEU A 26 25.64 4.93 1.60
C LEU A 26 24.12 4.68 1.65
N ALA A 27 23.31 5.74 1.74
CA ALA A 27 21.86 5.63 1.67
C ALA A 27 21.37 5.14 0.30
N VAL A 28 22.04 5.56 -0.79
CA VAL A 28 21.69 5.17 -2.16
C VAL A 28 22.02 3.70 -2.44
N PHE A 29 23.12 3.16 -1.88
CA PHE A 29 23.48 1.75 -2.06
C PHE A 29 22.59 0.80 -1.25
N LEU A 30 22.20 1.16 -0.02
CA LEU A 30 21.32 0.30 0.80
C LEU A 30 19.89 0.16 0.26
N HIS A 31 19.43 1.08 -0.60
CA HIS A 31 18.11 0.96 -1.25
C HIS A 31 18.12 0.07 -2.50
N ARG A 32 19.29 -0.33 -3.01
CA ARG A 32 19.38 -1.13 -4.24
C ARG A 32 19.12 -2.62 -4.01
N ASP A 33 19.37 -3.10 -2.78
CA ASP A 33 19.20 -4.50 -2.37
C ASP A 33 17.98 -4.71 -1.46
N ALA A 34 17.01 -3.79 -1.50
CA ALA A 34 15.65 -4.16 -1.14
C ALA A 34 15.14 -5.11 -2.22
N HIS A 35 15.57 -6.38 -2.16
CA HIS A 35 14.89 -7.49 -2.78
C HIS A 35 13.45 -7.42 -2.27
N GLY A 36 12.60 -6.77 -3.06
CA GLY A 36 11.19 -6.63 -2.75
C GLY A 36 10.69 -8.01 -2.43
N SER A 37 10.13 -8.17 -1.23
CA SER A 37 9.40 -9.37 -0.84
C SER A 37 8.56 -9.83 -2.02
N PRO A 38 8.43 -11.15 -2.26
CA PRO A 38 7.63 -11.65 -3.38
C PRO A 38 6.29 -10.92 -3.37
N MET A 39 6.03 -10.20 -4.45
CA MET A 39 4.92 -9.25 -4.52
C MET A 39 3.62 -10.02 -4.35
N GLU A 40 3.01 -9.88 -3.18
CA GLU A 40 1.79 -10.59 -2.79
C GLU A 40 0.59 -9.69 -3.06
N LEU A 41 -0.52 -10.28 -3.51
CA LEU A 41 -1.78 -9.55 -3.61
C LEU A 41 -2.21 -9.07 -2.22
N PRO A 42 -2.84 -7.88 -2.14
CA PRO A 42 -3.47 -7.41 -0.91
C PRO A 42 -4.39 -8.47 -0.29
N ARG A 43 -4.49 -8.50 1.03
CA ARG A 43 -5.35 -9.47 1.71
C ARG A 43 -6.81 -9.05 1.63
N CYS A 44 -7.73 -10.02 1.75
CA CYS A 44 -9.17 -9.75 1.74
C CYS A 44 -9.59 -8.87 2.93
N ASP A 45 -8.95 -9.05 4.09
CA ASP A 45 -9.21 -8.36 5.36
C ASP A 45 -8.34 -7.11 5.58
N GLU A 46 -7.51 -6.76 4.60
CA GLU A 46 -6.67 -5.57 4.66
C GLU A 46 -7.53 -4.32 4.49
N ALA A 47 -7.29 -3.29 5.31
CA ALA A 47 -8.08 -2.06 5.32
C ALA A 47 -8.20 -1.44 3.91
N ARG A 48 -7.10 -1.41 3.15
CA ARG A 48 -7.07 -0.92 1.77
C ARG A 48 -8.07 -1.67 0.87
N SER A 49 -8.15 -2.99 0.98
CA SER A 49 -9.08 -3.79 0.19
C SER A 49 -10.53 -3.50 0.55
N LEU A 50 -10.82 -3.34 1.84
CA LEU A 50 -12.16 -3.02 2.32
C LEU A 50 -12.60 -1.61 1.93
N ASP A 51 -11.69 -0.64 1.93
CA ASP A 51 -11.98 0.74 1.51
C ASP A 51 -12.31 0.81 0.01
N GLN A 52 -11.54 0.12 -0.83
CA GLN A 52 -11.78 0.01 -2.27
C GLN A 52 -13.14 -0.64 -2.57
N VAL A 53 -13.46 -1.73 -1.85
CA VAL A 53 -14.73 -2.42 -2.00
C VAL A 53 -15.90 -1.56 -1.51
N ARG A 54 -15.72 -0.84 -0.40
CA ARG A 54 -16.71 0.10 0.13
C ARG A 54 -17.05 1.18 -0.90
N GLU A 55 -16.03 1.87 -1.41
CA GLU A 55 -16.21 2.98 -2.35
C GLU A 55 -17.01 2.52 -3.58
N ALA A 56 -16.66 1.37 -4.15
CA ALA A 56 -17.36 0.85 -5.31
C ALA A 56 -18.84 0.47 -5.03
N ILE A 57 -19.13 -0.11 -3.86
CA ILE A 57 -20.50 -0.43 -3.46
C ILE A 57 -21.32 0.84 -3.30
N GLU A 58 -20.76 1.88 -2.68
CA GLU A 58 -21.43 3.17 -2.49
C GLU A 58 -21.70 3.85 -3.84
N VAL A 59 -20.74 3.79 -4.77
CA VAL A 59 -20.87 4.32 -6.13
C VAL A 59 -21.93 3.59 -6.95
N GLN A 60 -22.04 2.26 -6.82
CA GLN A 60 -23.01 1.49 -7.60
C GLN A 60 -24.41 1.41 -6.98
N GLY A 61 -24.48 1.16 -5.67
CA GLY A 61 -25.74 0.95 -4.96
C GLY A 61 -26.43 2.23 -4.50
N GLY A 62 -25.75 3.39 -4.58
CA GLY A 62 -26.27 4.66 -4.11
C GLY A 62 -26.61 4.68 -2.62
N SER A 63 -26.13 3.69 -1.87
CA SER A 63 -26.43 3.44 -0.46
C SER A 63 -25.15 3.45 0.34
N VAL A 64 -25.15 4.14 1.47
CA VAL A 64 -24.00 4.21 2.36
C VAL A 64 -23.74 2.85 2.99
N VAL A 65 -22.47 2.42 2.95
CA VAL A 65 -22.03 1.19 3.61
C VAL A 65 -21.70 1.52 5.06
N LEU A 66 -22.54 1.01 5.97
CA LEU A 66 -22.38 1.20 7.41
C LEU A 66 -21.24 0.31 7.96
N GLY A 67 -21.04 -0.86 7.36
CA GLY A 67 -19.98 -1.78 7.77
C GLY A 67 -19.59 -2.76 6.67
N LEU A 68 -18.32 -3.11 6.62
CA LEU A 68 -17.76 -4.17 5.77
C LEU A 68 -16.83 -5.01 6.63
N TYR A 69 -17.16 -6.29 6.83
CA TYR A 69 -16.43 -7.16 7.77
C TYR A 69 -16.48 -8.63 7.36
N ALA A 70 -15.83 -9.49 8.16
CA ALA A 70 -15.72 -10.94 7.93
C ALA A 70 -15.19 -11.26 6.52
N ALA A 71 -14.20 -10.49 6.06
CA ALA A 71 -13.60 -10.70 4.75
C ALA A 71 -12.69 -11.92 4.78
N THR A 72 -13.01 -12.93 3.97
CA THR A 72 -12.31 -14.20 3.93
C THR A 72 -11.94 -14.59 2.51
N GLU A 73 -10.75 -15.16 2.33
CA GLU A 73 -10.33 -15.73 1.05
C GLU A 73 -11.07 -17.05 0.78
N ARG A 74 -11.64 -17.16 -0.43
CA ARG A 74 -12.25 -18.40 -0.90
C ARG A 74 -11.14 -19.25 -1.51
N SER A 75 -10.77 -20.35 -0.84
CA SER A 75 -9.73 -21.27 -1.31
C SER A 75 -10.21 -22.06 -2.53
N ASP A 76 -10.04 -21.53 -3.74
CA ASP A 76 -10.31 -22.21 -5.01
C ASP A 76 -9.05 -22.60 -5.79
N GLY A 77 -7.90 -22.63 -5.10
CA GLY A 77 -6.59 -23.03 -5.62
C GLY A 77 -5.59 -21.88 -5.50
N ARG A 78 -4.29 -22.19 -5.44
CA ARG A 78 -3.22 -21.16 -5.42
C ARG A 78 -3.06 -20.55 -6.81
N ASN A 79 -4.02 -19.72 -7.22
CA ASN A 79 -3.78 -18.80 -8.32
C ASN A 79 -3.12 -17.54 -7.74
N THR A 80 -1.83 -17.34 -8.02
CA THR A 80 -1.09 -16.18 -7.50
C THR A 80 -1.50 -14.85 -8.15
N ASP A 81 -2.25 -14.91 -9.24
CA ASP A 81 -2.62 -13.71 -10.02
C ASP A 81 -3.99 -13.16 -9.66
N ILE A 82 -4.85 -13.97 -9.05
CA ILE A 82 -6.20 -13.56 -8.62
C ILE A 82 -6.51 -14.22 -7.28
N ARG A 83 -6.82 -13.40 -6.28
CA ARG A 83 -7.38 -13.79 -4.99
C ARG A 83 -8.89 -13.56 -5.01
N ARG A 84 -9.69 -14.57 -4.66
CA ARG A 84 -11.15 -14.43 -4.52
C ARG A 84 -11.52 -14.31 -3.05
N CYS A 85 -12.36 -13.34 -2.74
CA CYS A 85 -12.74 -12.95 -1.40
C CYS A 85 -14.27 -12.91 -1.27
N THR A 86 -14.75 -13.13 -0.05
CA THR A 86 -16.13 -12.85 0.35
C THR A 86 -16.13 -11.96 1.57
N ALA A 87 -17.06 -11.03 1.67
CA ALA A 87 -17.25 -10.20 2.87
C ALA A 87 -18.74 -10.00 3.16
N ILE A 88 -19.06 -9.55 4.36
CA ILE A 88 -20.40 -9.13 4.76
C ILE A 88 -20.46 -7.61 4.67
N ALA A 89 -21.37 -7.10 3.84
CA ALA A 89 -21.67 -5.69 3.70
C ALA A 89 -23.00 -5.36 4.41
N VAL A 90 -22.98 -4.34 5.25
CA VAL A 90 -24.16 -3.82 5.94
C VAL A 90 -24.47 -2.44 5.38
N THR A 91 -25.65 -2.29 4.81
CA THR A 91 -26.23 -1.01 4.41
C THR A 91 -27.41 -0.66 5.33
N ALA A 92 -27.99 0.52 5.15
CA ALA A 92 -29.19 0.92 5.90
C ALA A 92 -30.40 0.00 5.64
N GLU A 93 -30.42 -0.68 4.50
CA GLU A 93 -31.56 -1.51 4.08
C GLU A 93 -31.40 -2.98 4.49
N ARG A 94 -30.17 -3.50 4.41
CA ARG A 94 -29.92 -4.92 4.61
C ARG A 94 -28.45 -5.23 4.89
N GLU A 95 -28.25 -6.41 5.44
CA GLU A 95 -26.97 -7.11 5.47
C GLU A 95 -26.92 -8.13 4.32
N THR A 96 -25.84 -8.15 3.56
CA THR A 96 -25.66 -9.07 2.44
C THR A 96 -24.22 -9.58 2.35
N VAL A 97 -24.06 -10.84 1.97
CA VAL A 97 -22.75 -11.39 1.59
C VAL A 97 -22.42 -10.92 0.18
N ILE A 98 -21.21 -10.43 -0.02
CA ILE A 98 -20.69 -10.00 -1.32
C ILE A 98 -19.46 -10.82 -1.70
N GLY A 99 -19.27 -11.01 -3.01
CA GLY A 99 -18.06 -11.59 -3.58
C GLY A 99 -17.23 -10.54 -4.31
N PHE A 100 -15.94 -10.52 -4.05
CA PHE A 100 -14.98 -9.69 -4.78
C PHE A 100 -13.69 -10.45 -5.06
N SER A 101 -12.91 -9.97 -6.02
CA SER A 101 -11.61 -10.49 -6.40
C SER A 101 -10.58 -9.38 -6.38
N ILE A 102 -9.36 -9.73 -6.02
CA ILE A 102 -8.18 -8.88 -6.05
C ILE A 102 -7.22 -9.53 -7.04
N GLY A 103 -6.78 -8.79 -8.05
CA GLY A 103 -5.83 -9.30 -9.03
C GLY A 103 -4.78 -8.27 -9.39
N TRP A 104 -3.85 -8.62 -10.28
CA TRP A 104 -2.86 -7.67 -10.78
C TRP A 104 -3.35 -6.96 -12.04
N HIS A 105 -3.40 -5.64 -12.01
CA HIS A 105 -3.52 -4.83 -13.23
C HIS A 105 -2.14 -4.78 -13.91
N ASP A 106 -1.11 -4.49 -13.12
CA ASP A 106 0.29 -4.59 -13.53
C ASP A 106 1.12 -5.25 -12.43
N ARG A 107 1.44 -6.53 -12.64
CA ARG A 107 2.23 -7.33 -11.71
C ARG A 107 3.68 -6.86 -11.60
N ARG A 108 4.24 -6.21 -12.62
CA ARG A 108 5.64 -5.75 -12.58
C ARG A 108 5.79 -4.50 -11.72
N ASN A 109 4.75 -3.67 -11.71
CA ASN A 109 4.70 -2.43 -10.95
C ASN A 109 3.94 -2.56 -9.62
N GLY A 110 3.36 -3.72 -9.32
CA GLY A 110 2.62 -3.96 -8.07
C GLY A 110 1.31 -3.19 -7.99
N ILE A 111 0.65 -3.02 -9.13
CA ILE A 111 -0.63 -2.32 -9.24
C ILE A 111 -1.75 -3.37 -9.19
N PRO A 112 -2.45 -3.54 -8.06
CA PRO A 112 -3.61 -4.42 -7.99
C PRO A 112 -4.87 -3.76 -8.59
N PHE A 113 -5.85 -4.58 -8.94
CA PHE A 113 -7.24 -4.17 -9.20
C PHE A 113 -8.20 -4.93 -8.27
N TRP A 114 -9.39 -4.36 -8.08
CA TRP A 114 -10.52 -5.00 -7.40
C TRP A 114 -11.69 -5.17 -8.37
N ALA A 115 -12.34 -6.33 -8.38
CA ALA A 115 -13.51 -6.61 -9.21
C ALA A 115 -14.51 -7.50 -8.45
N GLY A 116 -15.75 -7.62 -8.92
CA GLY A 116 -16.77 -8.41 -8.22
C GLY A 116 -18.19 -7.93 -8.48
N ASP A 117 -19.15 -8.55 -7.80
CA ASP A 117 -20.56 -8.20 -7.93
C ASP A 117 -20.75 -6.79 -7.38
N GLY A 118 -20.92 -5.82 -8.28
CA GLY A 118 -21.05 -4.43 -7.90
C GLY A 118 -19.75 -3.61 -7.93
N LEU A 119 -18.65 -4.14 -8.46
CA LEU A 119 -17.36 -3.44 -8.61
C LEU A 119 -17.12 -3.19 -10.10
N LYS A 120 -16.99 -1.92 -10.54
CA LYS A 120 -16.51 -1.64 -11.89
C LYS A 120 -14.99 -1.83 -11.89
N PRO A 121 -14.41 -2.48 -12.91
CA PRO A 121 -12.96 -2.43 -13.09
C PRO A 121 -12.58 -0.98 -13.42
N GLU A 122 -11.75 -0.37 -12.58
CA GLU A 122 -11.04 0.86 -12.90
C GLU A 122 -9.63 0.55 -13.45
#